data_AF-A0A8H7WGH1-F1
#
_entry.id   AF-A0A8H7WGH1-F1
#
_cell.length_a   1.000
_cell.length_b   1.000
_cell.length_c   1.000
_cell.angle_alpha   90.00
_cell.angle_beta   90.00
_cell.angle_gamma   90.00
#
_symmetry.space_group_name_H-M   'P 1'
#
loop_
_entity.id
_entity.type
_entity.pdbx_description
1 polymer ?
#
loop_
_entity_poly.entity_id
_entity_poly.type
_entity_poly.pdbx_seq_one_letter_code
_entity_poly.pdbx_strand_id
1 'polypeptide(L)'
;MNHRLLFHLTILAVLRTGDGQEFTQDFDTILSAHTVAPYCPDYYKADENFVACCSSNGLLTSGIGPGHVTLPACCWTAATCTGAAPPMYDWTIVNDEVSIITEAPLASAPASIPAVTTPPPVITTPQQTTGPAVSTQLPVSAPSSPPASKVPLPELCSDPKWTPSPENWEDANVDTELANWWTSTTAARGSATFVDWISQSFGDRSRNQQCGIGLIASCSMPDCQAFQAADGPRWVYFVRVSLVEMNTMFNNLKTATQDAETDLTAVLSGMAADFFPWKDPKTNFGKVLPVVQAVVCGGLSLIPGMRIVEDLGDLAVKRITRIVDTTKEMTSAGFSIAASKLGNVIKTSAEGMRTGFESWAKTLFNGEADVTGKTILAYLNSGRFTFDYNIPSSWLTQVFFQIQVSKLVNQQWSKDNSKVSSHTFVMCANATDSPCSDDSQFSENGRVCCLYSMDKKGEYVPPPALSKLVDPPYNISTSDITASSLHSYLSGRFEYDESTLATKIEESISVDQASSFLAQGAKFEGIWTLPVCDVGIHSDWVADYGAKMKPCCCGAACNEDKLFLEAAGLKEKGYARKGCATQLPGFNSSTKVSTGEGALLGFMILVKSTQSAIAAAHYCLVE
;
A
#
# COMPACT_ATOMS: atom_id res chain seq x y z
N MET A 1 -20.14 -43.60 29.46
CA MET A 1 -20.04 -42.14 29.60
C MET A 1 -19.66 -41.59 28.24
N ASN A 2 -20.68 -41.18 27.47
CA ASN A 2 -20.60 -40.67 26.11
C ASN A 2 -21.61 -39.52 26.06
N HIS A 3 -21.18 -38.31 25.73
CA HIS A 3 -22.09 -37.22 25.38
C HIS A 3 -21.79 -36.78 23.96
N ARG A 4 -22.64 -37.21 23.03
CA ARG A 4 -22.88 -36.55 21.75
C ARG A 4 -24.14 -35.71 21.92
N LEU A 5 -24.01 -34.39 21.84
CA LEU A 5 -25.15 -33.50 21.62
C LEU A 5 -25.42 -33.49 20.10
N LEU A 6 -26.57 -34.01 19.70
CA LEU A 6 -27.20 -33.72 18.42
C LEU A 6 -28.08 -32.48 18.62
N PHE A 7 -27.96 -31.48 17.76
CA PHE A 7 -29.04 -30.53 17.52
C PHE A 7 -29.42 -30.56 16.03
N HIS A 8 -30.66 -31.00 15.79
CA HIS A 8 -31.41 -30.75 14.57
C HIS A 8 -31.86 -29.29 14.57
N LEU A 9 -31.80 -28.63 13.42
CA LEU A 9 -32.57 -27.41 13.16
C LEU A 9 -33.49 -27.64 11.96
N THR A 10 -34.78 -27.70 12.26
CA THR A 10 -35.90 -27.67 11.31
C THR A 10 -36.24 -26.21 11.05
N ILE A 11 -36.25 -25.77 9.80
CA ILE A 11 -36.71 -24.42 9.41
C ILE A 11 -38.24 -24.48 9.26
N LEU A 12 -38.95 -23.76 10.13
CA LEU A 12 -40.38 -23.52 10.06
C LEU A 12 -40.56 -22.02 9.78
N ALA A 13 -40.91 -21.69 8.53
CA ALA A 13 -41.28 -20.34 8.15
C ALA A 13 -42.75 -20.09 8.54
N VAL A 14 -42.98 -19.04 9.34
CA VAL A 14 -44.31 -18.43 9.50
C VAL A 14 -44.14 -16.93 9.30
N LEU A 15 -44.53 -16.45 8.13
CA LEU A 15 -44.81 -15.04 7.85
C LEU A 15 -46.29 -14.80 8.11
N ARG A 16 -46.61 -13.85 8.99
CA ARG A 16 -47.94 -13.25 9.04
C ARG A 16 -47.82 -11.79 9.51
N THR A 17 -47.77 -10.87 8.55
CA THR A 17 -48.17 -9.48 8.77
C THR A 17 -49.57 -9.31 8.21
N GLY A 18 -50.41 -8.66 9.00
CA GLY A 18 -51.80 -8.33 8.66
C GLY A 18 -51.88 -7.14 7.71
N ASP A 19 -53.09 -6.98 7.22
CA ASP A 19 -53.61 -5.88 6.41
C ASP A 19 -53.31 -5.97 4.90
N GLY A 20 -54.26 -6.60 4.22
CA GLY A 20 -54.34 -6.63 2.77
C GLY A 20 -54.66 -5.24 2.21
N GLN A 21 -53.72 -4.71 1.44
CA GLN A 21 -53.97 -3.90 0.26
C GLN A 21 -52.93 -4.28 -0.80
N GLU A 22 -53.41 -4.74 -1.96
CA GLU A 22 -52.59 -4.86 -3.17
C GLU A 22 -52.30 -3.46 -3.71
N PHE A 23 -51.02 -3.09 -3.78
CA PHE A 23 -50.53 -2.06 -4.68
C PHE A 23 -49.57 -2.72 -5.67
N THR A 24 -50.07 -3.01 -6.87
CA THR A 24 -49.25 -3.23 -8.05
C THR A 24 -48.79 -1.87 -8.58
N GLN A 25 -47.53 -1.51 -8.32
CA GLN A 25 -46.81 -0.58 -9.19
C GLN A 25 -45.77 -1.42 -9.96
N ASP A 26 -46.06 -1.63 -11.25
CA ASP A 26 -45.09 -2.18 -12.19
C ASP A 26 -43.95 -1.16 -12.37
N PHE A 27 -42.75 -1.52 -11.91
CA PHE A 27 -41.53 -0.83 -12.30
C PHE A 27 -40.86 -1.63 -13.42
N ASP A 28 -40.91 -1.11 -14.64
CA ASP A 28 -40.10 -1.58 -15.76
C ASP A 28 -38.61 -1.31 -15.45
N THR A 29 -37.86 -2.37 -15.18
CA THR A 29 -36.42 -2.27 -14.92
C THR A 29 -35.64 -2.77 -16.13
N ILE A 30 -35.02 -1.87 -16.88
CA ILE A 30 -33.94 -2.20 -17.82
C ILE A 30 -32.65 -2.31 -17.00
N LEU A 31 -32.04 -3.49 -16.92
CA LEU A 31 -30.72 -3.68 -16.29
C LEU A 31 -29.60 -3.23 -17.23
N SER A 32 -28.69 -2.42 -16.69
CA SER A 32 -27.56 -1.74 -17.33
C SER A 32 -26.61 -2.68 -18.09
N ALA A 33 -26.07 -2.20 -19.22
CA ALA A 33 -24.86 -2.74 -19.84
C ALA A 33 -23.62 -2.29 -19.04
N HIS A 34 -22.65 -3.18 -18.84
CA HIS A 34 -21.36 -2.89 -18.21
C HIS A 34 -20.22 -3.19 -19.20
N THR A 35 -19.14 -2.39 -19.17
CA THR A 35 -17.94 -2.56 -20.01
C THR A 35 -16.95 -3.63 -19.49
N VAL A 36 -17.34 -4.41 -18.49
CA VAL A 36 -16.58 -5.54 -17.95
C VAL A 36 -17.53 -6.73 -17.85
N ALA A 37 -17.09 -7.93 -18.25
CA ALA A 37 -17.93 -9.14 -18.29
C ALA A 37 -18.71 -9.31 -16.97
N PRO A 38 -20.07 -9.24 -16.98
CA PRO A 38 -20.85 -9.23 -15.77
C PRO A 38 -20.89 -10.63 -15.16
N TYR A 39 -20.67 -10.68 -13.85
CA TYR A 39 -21.07 -11.82 -13.04
C TYR A 39 -22.60 -11.82 -12.95
N CYS A 40 -23.25 -12.80 -13.57
CA CYS A 40 -24.69 -13.02 -13.41
C CYS A 40 -24.95 -13.82 -12.13
N PRO A 41 -25.82 -13.33 -11.21
CA PRO A 41 -26.25 -14.12 -10.05
C PRO A 41 -26.89 -15.45 -10.47
N ASP A 42 -26.87 -16.47 -9.63
CA ASP A 42 -27.24 -17.87 -9.96
C ASP A 42 -28.63 -18.09 -10.59
N TYR A 43 -29.53 -17.11 -10.52
CA TYR A 43 -30.86 -17.13 -11.13
C TYR A 43 -30.94 -16.44 -12.51
N TYR A 44 -29.81 -15.97 -13.04
CA TYR A 44 -29.68 -15.22 -14.28
C TYR A 44 -28.66 -15.87 -15.21
N LYS A 45 -28.95 -15.87 -16.50
CA LYS A 45 -28.11 -16.40 -17.56
C LYS A 45 -27.50 -15.24 -18.34
N ALA A 46 -26.17 -15.26 -18.49
CA ALA A 46 -25.47 -14.35 -19.39
C ALA A 46 -25.86 -14.62 -20.84
N ASP A 47 -25.88 -13.59 -21.69
CA ASP A 47 -25.86 -13.77 -23.14
C ASP A 47 -24.48 -14.27 -23.61
N GLU A 48 -24.40 -14.72 -24.86
CA GLU A 48 -23.19 -15.34 -25.41
C GLU A 48 -21.98 -14.39 -25.46
N ASN A 49 -22.23 -13.08 -25.42
CA ASN A 49 -21.21 -12.04 -25.47
C ASN A 49 -20.95 -11.38 -24.11
N PHE A 50 -21.59 -11.84 -23.03
CA PHE A 50 -21.44 -11.31 -21.67
C PHE A 50 -21.71 -9.80 -21.59
N VAL A 51 -22.75 -9.33 -22.27
CA VAL A 51 -23.19 -7.93 -22.27
C VAL A 51 -24.43 -7.74 -21.37
N ALA A 52 -25.25 -8.79 -21.19
CA ALA A 52 -26.45 -8.74 -20.37
C ALA A 52 -26.71 -10.02 -19.55
N CYS A 53 -27.29 -9.88 -18.36
CA CYS A 53 -27.74 -10.99 -17.50
C CYS A 53 -29.27 -11.05 -17.46
N CYS A 54 -29.84 -12.20 -17.80
CA CYS A 54 -31.30 -12.33 -17.95
C CYS A 54 -31.84 -13.42 -17.04
N SER A 55 -32.99 -13.16 -16.39
CA SER A 55 -33.66 -14.17 -15.58
C SER A 55 -33.83 -15.46 -16.37
N SER A 56 -33.73 -16.63 -15.72
CA SER A 56 -33.94 -17.93 -16.35
C SER A 56 -35.26 -18.09 -17.10
N ASN A 57 -36.26 -17.24 -16.79
CA ASN A 57 -37.57 -17.20 -17.46
C ASN A 57 -37.74 -16.00 -18.40
N GLY A 58 -36.73 -15.13 -18.53
CA GLY A 58 -36.75 -13.98 -19.43
C GLY A 58 -36.43 -14.35 -20.88
N LEU A 59 -36.94 -13.57 -21.82
CA LEU A 59 -36.69 -13.72 -23.26
C LEU A 59 -35.62 -12.71 -23.69
N LEU A 60 -34.52 -13.23 -24.24
CA LEU A 60 -33.45 -12.42 -24.81
C LEU A 60 -33.92 -11.85 -26.16
N THR A 61 -33.83 -10.54 -26.32
CA THR A 61 -34.18 -9.81 -27.55
C THR A 61 -33.10 -8.79 -27.88
N SER A 62 -33.28 -8.03 -28.96
CA SER A 62 -32.39 -6.94 -29.34
C SER A 62 -33.18 -5.65 -29.55
N GLY A 63 -32.74 -4.56 -28.94
CA GLY A 63 -33.29 -3.21 -29.14
C GLY A 63 -32.33 -2.31 -29.93
N ILE A 64 -32.84 -1.30 -30.63
CA ILE A 64 -32.00 -0.31 -31.34
C ILE A 64 -31.81 0.90 -30.42
N GLY A 65 -30.57 1.16 -30.01
CA GLY A 65 -30.20 2.34 -29.23
C GLY A 65 -29.87 3.57 -30.07
N PRO A 66 -29.60 4.73 -29.43
CA PRO A 66 -29.06 5.92 -30.07
C PRO A 66 -27.86 5.60 -30.97
N GLY A 67 -27.86 6.11 -32.20
CA GLY A 67 -26.84 5.79 -33.21
C GLY A 67 -27.12 4.55 -34.08
N HIS A 68 -28.35 4.00 -34.03
CA HIS A 68 -28.77 2.81 -34.80
C HIS A 68 -28.02 1.51 -34.46
N VAL A 69 -27.40 1.45 -33.28
CA VAL A 69 -26.70 0.24 -32.82
C VAL A 69 -27.70 -0.70 -32.15
N THR A 70 -27.70 -1.96 -32.59
CA THR A 70 -28.51 -3.03 -32.01
C THR A 70 -27.84 -3.57 -30.75
N LEU A 71 -28.49 -3.46 -29.59
CA LEU A 71 -28.00 -3.93 -28.31
C LEU A 71 -28.89 -5.06 -27.77
N PRO A 72 -28.31 -6.08 -27.11
CA PRO A 72 -29.08 -7.14 -26.44
C PRO A 72 -29.87 -6.57 -25.25
N ALA A 73 -31.12 -7.02 -25.08
CA ALA A 73 -32.02 -6.63 -24.00
C ALA A 73 -32.82 -7.84 -23.52
N CYS A 74 -33.34 -7.79 -22.30
CA CYS A 74 -34.16 -8.88 -21.75
C CYS A 74 -35.51 -8.41 -21.25
N CYS A 75 -36.56 -9.05 -21.76
CA CYS A 75 -37.95 -8.82 -21.36
C CYS A 75 -38.48 -10.03 -20.59
N TRP A 76 -39.49 -9.82 -19.74
CA TRP A 76 -40.12 -10.92 -19.00
C TRP A 76 -41.19 -11.66 -19.82
N THR A 77 -41.83 -11.02 -20.80
CA THR A 77 -42.76 -11.68 -21.73
C THR A 77 -42.65 -11.12 -23.17
N ALA A 78 -43.01 -11.93 -24.18
CA ALA A 78 -42.94 -11.51 -25.59
C ALA A 78 -43.86 -10.34 -25.95
N ALA A 79 -44.94 -10.11 -25.19
CA ALA A 79 -45.89 -9.03 -25.43
C ALA A 79 -45.34 -7.64 -25.07
N THR A 80 -44.41 -7.57 -24.11
CA THR A 80 -43.85 -6.30 -23.60
C THR A 80 -42.77 -5.68 -24.49
N CYS A 81 -42.25 -6.39 -25.51
CA CYS A 81 -41.14 -5.87 -26.34
C CYS A 81 -41.58 -5.13 -27.62
N THR A 82 -42.82 -4.64 -27.71
CA THR A 82 -43.34 -3.97 -28.93
C THR A 82 -43.64 -2.46 -28.77
N GLY A 83 -43.00 -1.82 -27.79
CA GLY A 83 -42.99 -0.36 -27.65
C GLY A 83 -41.56 0.17 -27.66
N ALA A 84 -41.27 1.18 -28.48
CA ALA A 84 -39.99 1.88 -28.44
C ALA A 84 -39.80 2.51 -27.06
N ALA A 85 -38.81 2.04 -26.29
CA ALA A 85 -38.43 2.69 -25.04
C ALA A 85 -37.96 4.14 -25.34
N PRO A 86 -38.29 5.13 -24.49
CA PRO A 86 -37.81 6.50 -24.70
C PRO A 86 -36.27 6.52 -24.62
N PRO A 87 -35.59 7.32 -25.46
CA PRO A 87 -34.14 7.36 -25.49
C PRO A 87 -33.60 7.84 -24.14
N MET A 88 -32.73 7.04 -23.52
CA MET A 88 -31.87 7.49 -22.43
C MET A 88 -30.84 8.44 -23.03
N TYR A 89 -30.94 9.72 -22.67
CA TYR A 89 -29.88 10.70 -22.93
C TYR A 89 -28.75 10.45 -21.92
N ASP A 90 -27.50 10.65 -22.35
CA ASP A 90 -26.27 10.66 -21.53
C ASP A 90 -25.33 9.44 -21.63
N TRP A 91 -24.96 9.10 -22.87
CA TRP A 91 -23.67 8.48 -23.18
C TRP A 91 -23.19 8.89 -24.58
N THR A 92 -21.88 8.86 -24.82
CA THR A 92 -21.29 9.04 -26.15
C THR A 92 -20.25 7.96 -26.43
N ILE A 93 -20.12 7.53 -27.69
CA ILE A 93 -19.06 6.62 -28.12
C ILE A 93 -17.90 7.46 -28.65
N VAL A 94 -16.70 7.23 -28.10
CA VAL A 94 -15.45 7.78 -28.63
C VAL A 94 -14.49 6.60 -28.83
N ASN A 95 -14.05 6.38 -30.06
CA ASN A 95 -13.12 5.31 -30.45
C ASN A 95 -13.58 3.90 -30.02
N ASP A 96 -14.83 3.54 -30.31
CA ASP A 96 -15.43 2.22 -30.02
C ASP A 96 -15.54 1.84 -28.52
N GLU A 97 -15.29 2.77 -27.60
CA GLU A 97 -15.55 2.60 -26.16
C GLU A 97 -16.70 3.51 -25.67
N VAL A 98 -17.53 2.97 -24.77
CA VAL A 98 -18.66 3.68 -24.16
C VAL A 98 -18.17 4.41 -22.90
N SER A 99 -18.31 5.74 -22.88
CA SER A 99 -17.91 6.58 -21.74
C SER A 99 -19.13 7.21 -21.05
N ILE A 100 -19.14 7.22 -19.71
CA ILE A 100 -20.17 7.88 -18.88
C ILE A 100 -19.71 9.31 -18.53
N ILE A 101 -20.59 10.30 -18.70
CA ILE A 101 -20.33 11.69 -18.27
C ILE A 101 -20.71 11.81 -16.78
N THR A 102 -19.77 12.22 -15.92
CA THR A 102 -20.08 12.58 -14.53
C THR A 102 -20.51 14.05 -14.46
N GLU A 103 -21.64 14.32 -13.81
CA GLU A 103 -22.27 15.64 -13.71
C GLU A 103 -21.33 16.70 -13.12
N ALA A 104 -21.24 17.86 -13.79
CA ALA A 104 -20.74 19.09 -13.20
C ALA A 104 -21.87 19.79 -12.42
N PRO A 105 -21.58 20.49 -11.30
CA PRO A 105 -22.62 21.20 -10.57
C PRO A 105 -23.19 22.34 -11.41
N LEU A 106 -24.52 22.48 -11.38
CA LEU A 106 -25.29 23.56 -11.99
C LEU A 106 -24.71 24.94 -11.62
N ALA A 107 -24.00 25.56 -12.55
CA ALA A 107 -23.62 26.96 -12.47
C ALA A 107 -24.83 27.84 -12.82
N SER A 108 -25.08 28.83 -11.96
CA SER A 108 -26.09 29.88 -12.16
C SER A 108 -25.73 30.75 -13.38
N ALA A 109 -26.77 31.18 -14.10
CA ALA A 109 -26.69 31.90 -15.36
C ALA A 109 -25.82 33.18 -15.31
N PRO A 110 -24.93 33.42 -16.29
CA PRO A 110 -24.33 34.72 -16.49
C PRO A 110 -25.16 35.59 -17.43
N ALA A 111 -25.27 36.87 -17.06
CA ALA A 111 -25.83 37.92 -17.89
C ALA A 111 -24.95 38.17 -19.14
N SER A 112 -25.65 38.44 -20.25
CA SER A 112 -25.18 38.73 -21.60
C SER A 112 -24.35 40.02 -21.75
N ILE A 113 -23.16 39.96 -22.37
CA ILE A 113 -22.57 41.07 -23.17
C ILE A 113 -21.63 40.50 -24.29
N PRO A 114 -21.20 41.26 -25.34
CA PRO A 114 -21.34 40.85 -26.73
C PRO A 114 -20.03 40.42 -27.41
N ALA A 115 -20.19 39.77 -28.56
CA ALA A 115 -19.12 39.27 -29.42
C ALA A 115 -18.16 40.36 -29.93
N VAL A 116 -16.86 40.09 -29.85
CA VAL A 116 -15.82 40.76 -30.64
C VAL A 116 -15.03 39.67 -31.38
N THR A 117 -15.06 39.76 -32.71
CA THR A 117 -14.40 38.89 -33.67
C THR A 117 -13.07 39.48 -34.11
N THR A 118 -11.96 38.80 -33.87
CA THR A 118 -10.72 38.93 -34.66
C THR A 118 -9.89 37.64 -34.59
N PRO A 119 -9.45 37.05 -35.72
CA PRO A 119 -8.56 35.90 -35.73
C PRO A 119 -7.07 36.31 -35.64
N PRO A 120 -6.20 35.53 -34.98
CA PRO A 120 -4.75 35.79 -35.00
C PRO A 120 -4.07 35.22 -36.25
N PRO A 121 -2.87 35.74 -36.62
CA PRO A 121 -2.23 35.49 -37.90
C PRO A 121 -1.46 34.15 -37.94
N VAL A 122 -1.47 33.56 -39.13
CA VAL A 122 -0.69 32.38 -39.53
C VAL A 122 0.80 32.74 -39.59
N ILE A 123 1.62 32.09 -38.75
CA ILE A 123 3.08 32.12 -38.86
C ILE A 123 3.53 30.87 -39.61
N THR A 124 4.10 31.08 -40.79
CA THR A 124 4.81 30.07 -41.60
C THR A 124 6.29 30.10 -41.20
N THR A 125 6.87 28.93 -40.94
CA THR A 125 8.33 28.77 -40.76
C THR A 125 8.79 27.51 -41.50
N PRO A 126 10.00 27.49 -42.12
CA PRO A 126 10.29 26.64 -43.27
C PRO A 126 10.96 25.30 -42.93
N GLN A 127 10.85 24.39 -43.91
CA GLN A 127 11.56 23.11 -44.01
C GLN A 127 13.07 23.24 -43.79
N GLN A 128 13.64 22.32 -43.01
CA GLN A 128 15.03 21.90 -43.19
C GLN A 128 15.26 20.41 -42.89
N THR A 129 15.63 19.72 -43.95
CA THR A 129 16.63 18.64 -44.13
C THR A 129 16.78 17.47 -43.15
N THR A 130 16.74 16.30 -43.79
CA THR A 130 17.02 14.92 -43.40
C THR A 130 18.41 14.64 -42.81
N GLY A 131 18.45 13.90 -41.70
CA GLY A 131 19.63 13.25 -41.08
C GLY A 131 19.18 12.07 -40.17
N PRO A 132 20.03 11.07 -39.90
CA PRO A 132 19.63 9.67 -39.73
C PRO A 132 18.98 9.34 -38.37
N ALA A 133 18.10 8.33 -38.42
CA ALA A 133 17.21 7.87 -37.36
C ALA A 133 17.90 7.62 -36.01
N VAL A 134 17.64 8.50 -35.05
CA VAL A 134 17.72 8.23 -33.62
C VAL A 134 16.37 7.63 -33.21
N SER A 135 16.40 6.51 -32.49
CA SER A 135 15.21 5.90 -31.90
C SER A 135 14.69 6.84 -30.80
N THR A 136 13.75 7.71 -31.17
CA THR A 136 12.94 8.48 -30.23
C THR A 136 11.97 7.53 -29.54
N GLN A 137 12.34 7.05 -28.35
CA GLN A 137 11.32 6.71 -27.36
C GLN A 137 10.56 8.00 -27.06
N LEU A 138 9.25 8.00 -27.34
CA LEU A 138 8.35 9.07 -26.93
C LEU A 138 8.48 9.24 -25.41
N PRO A 139 8.72 10.46 -24.89
CA PRO A 139 8.59 10.69 -23.46
C PRO A 139 7.14 10.40 -23.10
N VAL A 140 6.94 9.36 -22.29
CA VAL A 140 5.65 9.08 -21.65
C VAL A 140 5.35 10.31 -20.81
N SER A 141 4.45 11.14 -21.31
CA SER A 141 3.96 12.30 -20.57
C SER A 141 3.15 11.72 -19.41
N ALA A 142 3.60 11.96 -18.17
CA ALA A 142 2.88 11.52 -16.99
C ALA A 142 1.41 11.98 -17.11
N PRO A 143 0.42 11.10 -16.88
CA PRO A 143 -0.97 11.49 -16.86
C PRO A 143 -1.13 12.64 -15.87
N SER A 144 -1.65 13.79 -16.33
CA SER A 144 -1.95 14.91 -15.42
C SER A 144 -3.14 14.51 -14.57
N SER A 145 -2.89 13.99 -13.37
CA SER A 145 -3.92 13.77 -12.37
C SER A 145 -4.58 15.11 -12.02
N PRO A 146 -5.91 15.16 -11.83
CA PRO A 146 -6.58 16.36 -11.35
C PRO A 146 -5.88 16.85 -10.08
N PRO A 147 -5.64 18.18 -9.92
CA PRO A 147 -5.07 18.68 -8.69
C PRO A 147 -5.96 18.23 -7.52
N ALA A 148 -5.36 17.56 -6.53
CA ALA A 148 -6.05 17.19 -5.31
C ALA A 148 -6.80 18.42 -4.79
N SER A 149 -8.13 18.30 -4.67
CA SER A 149 -8.96 19.41 -4.23
C SER A 149 -8.56 19.77 -2.81
N LYS A 150 -7.81 20.86 -2.66
CA LYS A 150 -7.34 21.34 -1.37
C LYS A 150 -8.54 21.71 -0.53
N VAL A 151 -8.69 21.11 0.64
CA VAL A 151 -9.43 21.77 1.71
C VAL A 151 -8.46 22.83 2.24
N PRO A 152 -8.70 24.13 2.03
CA PRO A 152 -7.83 25.15 2.59
C PRO A 152 -7.83 24.96 4.10
N LEU A 153 -6.64 24.88 4.71
CA LEU A 153 -6.55 25.06 6.16
C LEU A 153 -7.26 26.38 6.51
N PRO A 154 -8.07 26.40 7.57
CA PRO A 154 -8.74 27.63 8.01
C PRO A 154 -7.73 28.76 8.16
N GLU A 155 -8.16 29.99 7.89
CA GLU A 155 -7.35 31.17 8.15
C GLU A 155 -6.86 31.12 9.61
N LEU A 156 -5.55 31.23 9.81
CA LEU A 156 -4.94 31.08 11.12
C LEU A 156 -5.65 32.01 12.12
N CYS A 157 -6.00 31.45 13.28
CA CYS A 157 -6.58 32.22 14.36
C CYS A 157 -5.62 33.36 14.74
N SER A 158 -6.16 34.52 15.07
CA SER A 158 -5.34 35.68 15.46
C SER A 158 -4.49 35.42 16.73
N ASP A 159 -4.92 34.49 17.58
CA ASP A 159 -4.17 34.05 18.76
C ASP A 159 -3.32 32.81 18.44
N PRO A 160 -1.97 32.89 18.55
CA PRO A 160 -1.06 31.76 18.32
C PRO A 160 -1.38 30.51 19.14
N LYS A 161 -2.01 30.67 20.32
CA LYS A 161 -2.42 29.56 21.18
C LYS A 161 -3.46 28.64 20.55
N TRP A 162 -4.15 29.11 19.52
CA TRP A 162 -5.14 28.36 18.75
C TRP A 162 -4.58 27.76 17.46
N THR A 163 -3.28 27.92 17.20
CA THR A 163 -2.63 27.26 16.08
C THR A 163 -2.46 25.77 16.43
N PRO A 164 -2.99 24.82 15.64
CA PRO A 164 -2.79 23.41 15.90
C PRO A 164 -1.30 23.07 15.87
N SER A 165 -0.78 22.57 16.99
CA SER A 165 0.58 22.03 17.12
C SER A 165 0.65 21.08 18.30
N PRO A 166 1.66 20.20 18.40
CA PRO A 166 1.84 19.35 19.58
C PRO A 166 1.99 20.15 20.88
N GLU A 167 2.67 21.30 20.86
CA GLU A 167 2.87 22.15 22.03
C GLU A 167 1.56 22.79 22.49
N ASN A 168 0.77 23.31 21.55
CA ASN A 168 -0.53 23.87 21.88
C ASN A 168 -1.54 22.79 22.28
N TRP A 169 -1.43 21.56 21.73
CA TRP A 169 -2.21 20.40 22.15
C TRP A 169 -1.94 20.05 23.61
N GLU A 170 -0.67 20.02 24.02
CA GLU A 170 -0.28 19.80 25.41
C GLU A 170 -0.75 20.96 26.32
N ASP A 171 -0.54 22.22 25.92
CA ASP A 171 -1.00 23.41 26.66
C ASP A 171 -2.53 23.48 26.82
N ALA A 172 -3.29 22.92 25.87
CA ALA A 172 -4.74 22.81 25.94
C ALA A 172 -5.22 21.59 26.74
N ASN A 173 -4.31 20.76 27.27
CA ASN A 173 -4.59 19.53 27.99
C ASN A 173 -5.52 18.58 27.20
N VAL A 174 -5.37 18.53 25.87
CA VAL A 174 -6.35 17.87 24.99
C VAL A 174 -6.49 16.39 25.31
N ASP A 175 -5.40 15.67 25.57
CA ASP A 175 -5.45 14.24 25.85
C ASP A 175 -6.33 13.93 27.08
N THR A 176 -6.14 14.68 28.16
CA THR A 176 -6.93 14.53 29.39
C THR A 176 -8.39 14.92 29.18
N GLU A 177 -8.64 16.07 28.56
CA GLU A 177 -10.01 16.56 28.32
C GLU A 177 -10.79 15.63 27.38
N LEU A 178 -10.15 15.17 26.31
CA LEU A 178 -10.74 14.23 25.35
C LEU A 178 -11.03 12.88 26.01
N ALA A 179 -10.11 12.35 26.81
CA ALA A 179 -10.33 11.09 27.53
C ALA A 179 -11.47 11.20 28.55
N ASN A 180 -11.53 12.31 29.30
CA ASN A 180 -12.61 12.59 30.26
C ASN A 180 -13.97 12.72 29.57
N TRP A 181 -14.03 13.48 28.47
CA TRP A 181 -15.24 13.62 27.67
C TRP A 181 -15.69 12.29 27.06
N TRP A 182 -14.77 11.53 26.45
CA TRP A 182 -15.11 10.25 25.84
C TRP A 182 -15.65 9.27 26.88
N THR A 183 -14.96 9.12 28.01
CA THR A 183 -15.36 8.20 29.08
C THR A 183 -16.72 8.58 29.68
N SER A 184 -16.98 9.88 29.88
CA SER A 184 -18.24 10.36 30.47
C SER A 184 -19.44 10.31 29.53
N THR A 185 -19.22 10.27 28.20
CA THR A 185 -20.31 10.36 27.22
C THR A 185 -20.51 9.11 26.36
N THR A 186 -19.59 8.14 26.38
CA THR A 186 -19.66 6.91 25.55
C THR A 186 -20.99 6.18 25.67
N ALA A 187 -21.56 6.07 26.88
CA ALA A 187 -22.83 5.38 27.10
C ALA A 187 -24.05 6.13 26.50
N ALA A 188 -23.98 7.46 26.40
CA ALA A 188 -25.07 8.29 25.88
C ALA A 188 -25.07 8.41 24.35
N ARG A 189 -23.94 8.09 23.70
CA ARG A 189 -23.72 8.24 22.26
C ARG A 189 -24.67 7.38 21.40
N GLY A 190 -25.07 6.21 21.89
CA GLY A 190 -25.83 5.25 21.10
C GLY A 190 -25.08 4.82 19.84
N SER A 191 -25.70 4.98 18.66
CA SER A 191 -25.13 4.61 17.36
C SER A 191 -24.37 5.74 16.65
N ALA A 192 -24.27 6.93 17.25
CA ALA A 192 -23.54 8.04 16.61
C ALA A 192 -22.05 7.71 16.49
N THR A 193 -21.40 8.09 15.40
CA THR A 193 -19.96 7.90 15.23
C THR A 193 -19.17 8.81 16.18
N PHE A 194 -17.87 8.60 16.35
CA PHE A 194 -17.06 9.49 17.21
C PHE A 194 -17.12 10.93 16.70
N VAL A 195 -16.98 11.10 15.38
CA VAL A 195 -16.97 12.39 14.69
C VAL A 195 -18.30 13.13 14.84
N ASP A 196 -19.41 12.41 14.64
CA ASP A 196 -20.74 12.98 14.79
C ASP A 196 -21.02 13.35 16.26
N TRP A 197 -20.62 12.48 17.19
CA TRP A 197 -20.86 12.68 18.62
C TRP A 197 -20.08 13.86 19.21
N ILE A 198 -18.79 14.00 18.86
CA ILE A 198 -18.00 15.16 19.31
C ILE A 198 -18.57 16.46 18.73
N SER A 199 -19.01 16.44 17.47
CA SER A 199 -19.63 17.60 16.82
C SER A 199 -20.95 18.00 17.48
N GLN A 200 -21.78 17.03 17.87
CA GLN A 200 -23.04 17.28 18.57
C GLN A 200 -22.82 17.81 20.00
N SER A 201 -21.80 17.29 20.69
CA SER A 201 -21.54 17.63 22.10
C SER A 201 -21.19 19.10 22.32
N PHE A 202 -20.63 19.78 21.32
CA PHE A 202 -20.16 21.16 21.43
C PHE A 202 -20.94 22.15 20.54
N GLY A 203 -22.08 21.74 19.98
CA GLY A 203 -23.19 22.62 19.61
C GLY A 203 -23.00 23.60 18.44
N ASP A 204 -21.89 23.55 17.70
CA ASP A 204 -21.46 24.63 16.81
C ASP A 204 -21.66 24.35 15.31
N ARG A 205 -22.91 24.36 14.82
CA ARG A 205 -23.24 24.45 13.37
C ARG A 205 -22.73 23.35 12.42
N SER A 206 -21.87 22.44 12.86
CA SER A 206 -21.37 21.29 12.08
C SER A 206 -22.11 20.01 12.45
N ARG A 207 -23.44 20.12 12.59
CA ARG A 207 -24.27 18.92 12.74
C ARG A 207 -24.04 18.05 11.50
N ASN A 208 -23.89 16.75 11.72
CA ASN A 208 -23.58 15.77 10.68
C ASN A 208 -22.17 15.89 10.08
N GLN A 209 -21.17 16.36 10.84
CA GLN A 209 -19.78 16.14 10.41
C GLN A 209 -19.53 14.64 10.29
N GLN A 210 -19.12 14.21 9.10
CA GLN A 210 -18.81 12.83 8.82
C GLN A 210 -17.43 12.78 8.17
N CYS A 211 -16.53 12.04 8.80
CA CYS A 211 -15.19 11.79 8.29
C CYS A 211 -15.03 10.31 7.94
N GLY A 212 -14.20 10.06 6.94
CA GLY A 212 -14.00 8.76 6.34
C GLY A 212 -13.59 8.89 4.88
N ILE A 213 -13.15 7.77 4.32
CA ILE A 213 -12.80 7.72 2.91
C ILE A 213 -14.04 8.01 2.05
N GLY A 214 -13.89 8.95 1.11
CA GLY A 214 -14.99 9.44 0.26
C GLY A 214 -15.88 10.51 0.91
N LEU A 215 -15.61 10.89 2.16
CA LEU A 215 -16.41 11.85 2.93
C LEU A 215 -15.70 13.20 3.12
N ILE A 216 -14.83 13.59 2.19
CA ILE A 216 -14.06 14.84 2.26
C ILE A 216 -14.97 16.06 2.41
N ALA A 217 -16.07 16.12 1.65
CA ALA A 217 -17.00 17.26 1.68
C ALA A 217 -17.75 17.41 3.02
N SER A 218 -18.05 16.29 3.69
CA SER A 218 -18.74 16.27 4.99
C SER A 218 -17.78 16.33 6.19
N CYS A 219 -16.48 16.12 5.96
CA CYS A 219 -15.44 16.23 6.97
C CYS A 219 -14.85 17.65 6.93
N SER A 220 -15.69 18.65 7.22
CA SER A 220 -15.27 20.04 7.30
C SER A 220 -15.18 20.51 8.75
N MET A 221 -14.32 21.49 8.97
CA MET A 221 -14.16 22.15 10.25
C MET A 221 -14.78 23.54 10.22
N PRO A 222 -15.35 24.03 11.33
CA PRO A 222 -15.69 25.44 11.47
C PRO A 222 -14.43 26.31 11.36
N ASP A 223 -14.65 27.54 10.90
CA ASP A 223 -13.67 28.61 10.97
C ASP A 223 -13.19 28.84 12.41
N CYS A 224 -11.89 29.00 12.60
CA CYS A 224 -11.32 29.15 13.95
C CYS A 224 -11.85 30.39 14.67
N GLN A 225 -11.98 31.51 13.97
CA GLN A 225 -12.48 32.74 14.59
C GLN A 225 -13.94 32.58 15.00
N ALA A 226 -14.75 31.90 14.20
CA ALA A 226 -16.12 31.56 14.55
C ALA A 226 -16.20 30.65 15.80
N PHE A 227 -15.32 29.65 15.90
CA PHE A 227 -15.24 28.76 17.05
C PHE A 227 -14.79 29.51 18.32
N GLN A 228 -13.76 30.35 18.20
CA GLN A 228 -13.25 31.19 19.28
C GLN A 228 -14.29 32.22 19.73
N ALA A 229 -15.01 32.87 18.81
CA ALA A 229 -16.05 33.84 19.12
C ALA A 229 -17.26 33.23 19.82
N ALA A 230 -17.47 31.91 19.68
CA ALA A 230 -18.53 31.16 20.36
C ALA A 230 -18.10 30.68 21.76
N ASP A 231 -16.94 31.09 22.27
CA ASP A 231 -16.34 30.61 23.53
C ASP A 231 -16.18 29.08 23.55
N GLY A 232 -15.89 28.50 22.38
CA GLY A 232 -15.66 27.07 22.24
C GLY A 232 -14.38 26.64 22.98
N PRO A 233 -14.34 25.45 23.59
CA PRO A 233 -13.13 24.97 24.25
C PRO A 233 -12.05 24.62 23.21
N ARG A 234 -10.86 25.20 23.37
CA ARG A 234 -9.72 25.02 22.45
C ARG A 234 -9.36 23.55 22.17
N TRP A 235 -9.46 22.68 23.17
CA TRP A 235 -9.17 21.26 22.98
C TRP A 235 -10.10 20.59 21.96
N VAL A 236 -11.38 20.99 21.90
CA VAL A 236 -12.34 20.46 20.91
C VAL A 236 -11.95 20.92 19.52
N TYR A 237 -11.57 22.19 19.38
CA TYR A 237 -11.09 22.71 18.10
C TYR A 237 -9.90 21.88 17.59
N PHE A 238 -8.89 21.62 18.43
CA PHE A 238 -7.74 20.79 18.05
C PHE A 238 -8.10 19.36 17.68
N VAL A 239 -9.00 18.71 18.43
CA VAL A 239 -9.48 17.37 18.05
C VAL A 239 -10.13 17.40 16.68
N ARG A 240 -10.94 18.43 16.38
CA ARG A 240 -11.63 18.55 15.09
C ARG A 240 -10.69 18.84 13.93
N VAL A 241 -9.67 19.66 14.15
CA VAL A 241 -8.54 19.80 13.20
C VAL A 241 -7.95 18.45 12.89
N SER A 242 -7.59 17.72 13.94
CA SER A 242 -6.94 16.44 13.78
C SER A 242 -7.80 15.37 13.10
N LEU A 243 -9.13 15.41 13.27
CA LEU A 243 -10.04 14.56 12.50
C LEU A 243 -10.04 14.88 11.00
N VAL A 244 -9.98 16.17 10.64
CA VAL A 244 -9.94 16.60 9.24
C VAL A 244 -8.59 16.25 8.61
N GLU A 245 -7.48 16.44 9.33
CA GLU A 245 -6.15 16.07 8.87
C GLU A 245 -6.01 14.55 8.69
N MET A 246 -6.48 13.77 9.67
CA MET A 246 -6.52 12.31 9.58
C MET A 246 -7.38 11.83 8.41
N ASN A 247 -8.54 12.47 8.19
CA ASN A 247 -9.41 12.18 7.04
C ASN A 247 -8.72 12.48 5.71
N THR A 248 -8.03 13.61 5.63
CA THR A 248 -7.26 14.02 4.45
C THR A 248 -6.15 13.02 4.17
N MET A 249 -5.39 12.62 5.20
CA MET A 249 -4.40 11.56 5.09
C MET A 249 -5.01 10.27 4.53
N PHE A 250 -6.11 9.76 5.08
CA PHE A 250 -6.73 8.52 4.59
C PHE A 250 -7.16 8.58 3.12
N ASN A 251 -7.76 9.69 2.70
CA ASN A 251 -8.18 9.87 1.31
C ASN A 251 -6.96 9.99 0.38
N ASN A 252 -5.91 10.66 0.82
CA ASN A 252 -4.65 10.77 0.09
C ASN A 252 -3.96 9.41 -0.05
N LEU A 253 -3.89 8.61 1.02
CA LEU A 253 -3.30 7.26 1.01
C LEU A 253 -4.05 6.33 0.03
N LYS A 254 -5.39 6.36 0.04
CA LYS A 254 -6.19 5.56 -0.90
C LYS A 254 -5.96 5.96 -2.35
N THR A 255 -5.98 7.27 -2.63
CA THR A 255 -5.80 7.79 -3.99
C THR A 255 -4.40 7.46 -4.50
N ALA A 256 -3.38 7.75 -3.69
CA ALA A 256 -1.99 7.47 -4.03
C ALA A 256 -1.73 5.98 -4.24
N THR A 257 -2.37 5.10 -3.47
CA THR A 257 -2.26 3.64 -3.67
C THR A 257 -2.87 3.20 -5.01
N GLN A 258 -4.01 3.78 -5.40
CA GLN A 258 -4.65 3.50 -6.69
C GLN A 258 -3.80 4.00 -7.86
N ASP A 259 -3.22 5.19 -7.73
CA ASP A 259 -2.36 5.76 -8.77
C ASP A 259 -1.05 4.96 -8.86
N ALA A 260 -0.45 4.58 -7.72
CA ALA A 260 0.78 3.79 -7.67
C ALA A 260 0.59 2.39 -8.26
N GLU A 261 -0.60 1.79 -8.11
CA GLU A 261 -0.96 0.53 -8.78
C GLU A 261 -0.91 0.68 -10.31
N THR A 262 -1.42 1.81 -10.82
CA THR A 262 -1.44 2.11 -12.25
C THR A 262 -0.01 2.29 -12.78
N ASP A 263 0.80 3.07 -12.08
CA ASP A 263 2.21 3.30 -12.42
C ASP A 263 3.03 1.99 -12.36
N LEU A 264 2.82 1.20 -11.31
CA LEU A 264 3.48 -0.09 -11.14
C LEU A 264 3.11 -1.07 -12.25
N THR A 265 1.84 -1.10 -12.65
CA THR A 265 1.36 -1.91 -13.77
C THR A 265 2.02 -1.49 -15.08
N ALA A 266 2.20 -0.19 -15.30
CA ALA A 266 2.86 0.34 -16.51
C ALA A 266 4.33 -0.07 -16.63
N VAL A 267 5.06 -0.14 -15.51
CA VAL A 267 6.48 -0.51 -15.50
C VAL A 267 6.74 -1.99 -15.29
N LEU A 268 5.69 -2.78 -15.08
CA LEU A 268 5.81 -4.15 -14.61
C LEU A 268 6.62 -5.04 -15.55
N SER A 269 6.43 -4.90 -16.86
CA SER A 269 7.20 -5.66 -17.84
C SER A 269 8.68 -5.30 -17.82
N GLY A 270 9.01 -4.03 -17.56
CA GLY A 270 10.39 -3.56 -17.38
C GLY A 270 11.00 -4.14 -16.11
N MET A 271 10.27 -4.07 -14.98
CA MET A 271 10.68 -4.66 -13.71
C MET A 271 10.95 -6.16 -13.82
N ALA A 272 10.03 -6.90 -14.45
CA ALA A 272 10.17 -8.33 -14.69
C ALA A 272 11.44 -8.64 -15.51
N ALA A 273 11.76 -7.79 -16.49
CA ALA A 273 12.93 -7.95 -17.35
C ALA A 273 14.26 -7.53 -16.69
N ASP A 274 14.22 -6.56 -15.77
CA ASP A 274 15.37 -5.95 -15.12
C ASP A 274 15.78 -6.71 -13.86
N PHE A 275 14.83 -7.04 -12.98
CA PHE A 275 15.12 -7.57 -11.65
C PHE A 275 15.00 -9.09 -11.53
N PHE A 276 14.31 -9.73 -12.48
CA PHE A 276 14.07 -11.14 -12.38
C PHE A 276 14.76 -11.97 -13.47
N PRO A 277 15.27 -13.15 -13.12
CA PRO A 277 15.96 -14.04 -14.06
C PRO A 277 14.99 -14.81 -14.98
N TRP A 278 13.87 -14.21 -15.39
CA TRP A 278 12.84 -14.88 -16.22
C TRP A 278 13.36 -15.18 -17.63
N LYS A 279 14.44 -14.51 -18.05
CA LYS A 279 15.16 -14.78 -19.29
C LYS A 279 15.89 -16.11 -19.30
N ASP A 280 16.08 -16.75 -18.14
CA ASP A 280 16.56 -18.14 -18.10
C ASP A 280 15.34 -19.08 -18.25
N PRO A 281 15.16 -19.77 -19.40
CA PRO A 281 14.08 -20.73 -19.60
C PRO A 281 14.13 -21.92 -18.63
N LYS A 282 15.19 -22.05 -17.82
CA LYS A 282 15.33 -23.04 -16.74
C LYS A 282 14.92 -22.49 -15.36
N THR A 283 14.43 -21.25 -15.28
CA THR A 283 13.88 -20.69 -14.03
C THR A 283 12.54 -21.34 -13.76
N ASN A 284 12.50 -22.21 -12.75
CA ASN A 284 11.26 -22.78 -12.25
C ASN A 284 10.46 -21.66 -11.56
N PHE A 285 9.41 -21.20 -12.21
CA PHE A 285 8.45 -20.20 -11.72
C PHE A 285 7.87 -20.53 -10.35
N GLY A 286 7.83 -21.80 -9.94
CA GLY A 286 7.45 -22.19 -8.57
C GLY A 286 8.35 -21.59 -7.50
N LYS A 287 9.56 -21.13 -7.87
CA LYS A 287 10.47 -20.38 -6.98
C LYS A 287 10.24 -18.87 -6.98
N VAL A 288 9.54 -18.32 -7.98
CA VAL A 288 9.16 -16.90 -8.06
C VAL A 288 7.89 -16.64 -7.25
N LEU A 289 7.03 -17.65 -7.10
CA LEU A 289 5.80 -17.60 -6.33
C LEU A 289 5.95 -17.01 -4.92
N PRO A 290 6.90 -17.46 -4.08
CA PRO A 290 7.01 -16.94 -2.74
C PRO A 290 7.52 -15.49 -2.70
N VAL A 291 8.08 -14.95 -3.80
CA VAL A 291 8.46 -13.52 -3.90
C VAL A 291 7.21 -12.70 -4.22
N VAL A 292 6.44 -13.15 -5.21
CA VAL A 292 5.19 -12.51 -5.61
C VAL A 292 4.19 -12.46 -4.45
N GLN A 293 4.03 -13.57 -3.73
CA GLN A 293 3.17 -13.65 -2.54
C GLN A 293 3.65 -12.73 -1.41
N ALA A 294 4.96 -12.71 -1.13
CA ALA A 294 5.48 -11.91 -0.04
C ALA A 294 5.42 -10.40 -0.33
N VAL A 295 5.39 -9.97 -1.60
CA VAL A 295 5.10 -8.56 -1.94
C VAL A 295 3.65 -8.20 -1.67
N VAL A 296 2.70 -9.10 -1.98
CA VAL A 296 1.29 -8.85 -1.65
C VAL A 296 1.10 -8.71 -0.15
N CYS A 297 1.65 -9.65 0.62
CA CYS A 297 1.59 -9.62 2.09
C CYS A 297 2.30 -8.39 2.65
N GLY A 298 3.44 -8.01 2.05
CA GLY A 298 4.22 -6.84 2.43
C GLY A 298 3.49 -5.52 2.14
N GLY A 299 2.61 -5.43 1.15
CA GLY A 299 1.76 -4.25 0.95
C GLY A 299 0.72 -4.08 2.05
N LEU A 300 0.02 -5.18 2.40
CA LEU A 300 -1.02 -5.16 3.45
C LEU A 300 -0.46 -4.86 4.85
N SER A 301 0.82 -5.19 5.07
CA SER A 301 1.55 -4.92 6.31
C SER A 301 1.67 -3.43 6.69
N LEU A 302 1.50 -2.53 5.69
CA LEU A 302 1.65 -1.09 5.86
C LEU A 302 0.45 -0.44 6.55
N ILE A 303 -0.64 -1.19 6.75
CA ILE A 303 -1.85 -0.72 7.40
C ILE A 303 -1.86 -1.28 8.83
N PRO A 304 -1.61 -0.45 9.86
CA PRO A 304 -1.86 -0.84 11.24
C PRO A 304 -3.28 -1.38 11.34
N GLY A 305 -3.46 -2.60 11.85
CA GLY A 305 -4.79 -3.21 11.88
C GLY A 305 -5.07 -4.29 10.84
N MET A 306 -4.43 -4.31 9.67
CA MET A 306 -4.77 -5.32 8.65
C MET A 306 -4.03 -6.64 8.79
N ARG A 307 -3.16 -6.77 9.79
CA ARG A 307 -2.29 -7.93 9.90
C ARG A 307 -3.06 -9.25 9.93
N ILE A 308 -4.13 -9.34 10.70
CA ILE A 308 -4.87 -10.58 10.89
C ILE A 308 -6.26 -10.20 11.41
N VAL A 309 -7.17 -9.76 10.53
CA VAL A 309 -8.60 -9.79 10.90
C VAL A 309 -9.08 -11.20 10.59
N GLU A 310 -9.19 -12.06 11.60
CA GLU A 310 -9.87 -13.36 11.50
C GLU A 310 -11.32 -13.20 10.98
N ASP A 311 -11.94 -12.03 11.17
CA ASP A 311 -13.27 -11.66 10.66
C ASP A 311 -13.31 -11.22 9.17
N LEU A 312 -12.17 -10.96 8.52
CA LEU A 312 -12.09 -10.94 7.05
C LEU A 312 -11.88 -12.36 6.51
N GLY A 313 -12.12 -13.40 7.32
CA GLY A 313 -11.81 -14.80 7.03
C GLY A 313 -12.22 -15.23 5.64
N ASP A 314 -13.31 -14.71 5.10
CA ASP A 314 -13.72 -15.04 3.73
C ASP A 314 -13.00 -14.21 2.65
N LEU A 315 -12.72 -12.92 2.89
CA LEU A 315 -12.10 -12.03 1.90
C LEU A 315 -10.58 -12.18 1.83
N ALA A 316 -9.91 -12.33 2.98
CA ALA A 316 -8.47 -12.55 3.08
C ALA A 316 -8.10 -13.93 2.54
N VAL A 317 -8.82 -14.98 2.95
CA VAL A 317 -8.61 -16.35 2.43
C VAL A 317 -8.91 -16.39 0.93
N LYS A 318 -10.05 -15.87 0.44
CA LYS A 318 -10.33 -15.85 -1.02
C LYS A 318 -9.27 -15.08 -1.82
N ARG A 319 -8.71 -13.99 -1.30
CA ARG A 319 -7.62 -13.26 -1.96
C ARG A 319 -6.31 -14.05 -1.96
N ILE A 320 -5.94 -14.64 -0.83
CA ILE A 320 -4.75 -15.48 -0.69
C ILE A 320 -4.85 -16.72 -1.58
N THR A 321 -5.97 -17.45 -1.56
CA THR A 321 -6.21 -18.62 -2.42
C THR A 321 -6.15 -18.23 -3.90
N ARG A 322 -6.75 -17.10 -4.29
CA ARG A 322 -6.65 -16.59 -5.67
C ARG A 322 -5.20 -16.27 -6.07
N ILE A 323 -4.38 -15.73 -5.17
CA ILE A 323 -2.95 -15.48 -5.42
C ILE A 323 -2.20 -16.79 -5.58
N VAL A 324 -2.44 -17.77 -4.70
CA VAL A 324 -1.82 -19.10 -4.76
C VAL A 324 -2.16 -19.80 -6.08
N ASP A 325 -3.44 -19.78 -6.48
CA ASP A 325 -3.90 -20.41 -7.72
C ASP A 325 -3.38 -19.70 -8.97
N THR A 326 -3.45 -18.36 -8.99
CA THR A 326 -2.84 -17.54 -10.05
C THR A 326 -1.37 -17.93 -10.23
N THR A 327 -0.68 -18.24 -9.14
CA THR A 327 0.74 -18.53 -9.24
C THR A 327 1.07 -19.96 -9.61
N LYS A 328 0.28 -20.96 -9.21
CA LYS A 328 0.41 -22.32 -9.77
C LYS A 328 0.37 -22.28 -11.29
N GLU A 329 -0.54 -21.48 -11.85
CA GLU A 329 -0.67 -21.33 -13.29
C GLU A 329 0.39 -20.42 -13.95
N MET A 330 1.13 -19.59 -13.20
CA MET A 330 2.32 -18.91 -13.75
C MET A 330 3.41 -19.91 -14.09
N THR A 331 3.45 -21.07 -13.42
CA THR A 331 4.53 -22.03 -13.59
C THR A 331 4.56 -22.76 -14.92
N SER A 332 3.44 -22.79 -15.62
CA SER A 332 3.27 -23.47 -16.90
C SER A 332 3.22 -22.51 -18.10
N ALA A 333 3.20 -21.21 -17.87
CA ALA A 333 2.81 -20.22 -18.85
C ALA A 333 3.97 -19.23 -19.11
N GLY A 334 4.33 -19.01 -20.37
CA GLY A 334 5.50 -18.19 -20.75
C GLY A 334 5.48 -16.75 -20.21
N PHE A 335 6.58 -16.01 -20.45
CA PHE A 335 6.84 -14.67 -19.89
C PHE A 335 5.65 -13.70 -19.93
N SER A 336 4.92 -13.62 -21.05
CA SER A 336 3.76 -12.71 -21.19
C SER A 336 2.63 -13.03 -20.22
N ILE A 337 2.38 -14.31 -19.96
CA ILE A 337 1.34 -14.76 -19.03
C ILE A 337 1.79 -14.52 -17.58
N ALA A 338 3.08 -14.74 -17.29
CA ALA A 338 3.63 -14.41 -15.99
C ALA A 338 3.57 -12.90 -15.69
N ALA A 339 3.84 -12.03 -16.68
CA ALA A 339 3.73 -10.59 -16.51
C ALA A 339 2.28 -10.15 -16.25
N SER A 340 1.31 -10.65 -17.05
CA SER A 340 -0.11 -10.37 -16.85
C SER A 340 -0.60 -10.81 -15.46
N LYS A 341 -0.18 -11.99 -15.01
CA LYS A 341 -0.55 -12.51 -13.69
C LYS A 341 0.09 -11.74 -12.54
N LEU A 342 1.33 -11.29 -12.71
CA LEU A 342 1.97 -10.42 -11.74
C LEU A 342 1.22 -9.09 -11.61
N GLY A 343 0.70 -8.57 -12.72
CA GLY A 343 -0.17 -7.39 -12.74
C GLY A 343 -1.45 -7.61 -11.92
N ASN A 344 -2.12 -8.76 -12.10
CA ASN A 344 -3.29 -9.12 -11.28
C ASN A 344 -2.96 -9.22 -9.79
N VAL A 345 -1.76 -9.72 -9.45
CA VAL A 345 -1.32 -9.83 -8.06
C VAL A 345 -1.08 -8.45 -7.44
N ILE A 346 -0.39 -7.56 -8.17
CA ILE A 346 -0.19 -6.16 -7.76
C ILE A 346 -1.53 -5.47 -7.55
N LYS A 347 -2.44 -5.59 -8.52
CA LYS A 347 -3.81 -5.09 -8.42
C LYS A 347 -4.54 -5.61 -7.19
N THR A 348 -4.49 -6.92 -6.95
CA THR A 348 -5.13 -7.54 -5.78
C THR A 348 -4.54 -7.00 -4.46
N SER A 349 -3.23 -6.75 -4.42
CA SER A 349 -2.54 -6.17 -3.26
C SER A 349 -2.95 -4.71 -3.03
N ALA A 350 -2.94 -3.89 -4.08
CA ALA A 350 -3.36 -2.49 -4.03
C ALA A 350 -4.85 -2.35 -3.64
N GLU A 351 -5.73 -3.17 -4.22
CA GLU A 351 -7.13 -3.28 -3.80
C GLU A 351 -7.26 -3.68 -2.33
N GLY A 352 -6.39 -4.56 -1.85
CA GLY A 352 -6.35 -4.99 -0.45
C GLY A 352 -5.96 -3.84 0.47
N MET A 353 -4.90 -3.10 0.13
CA MET A 353 -4.49 -1.89 0.85
C MET A 353 -5.61 -0.85 0.87
N ARG A 354 -6.23 -0.55 -0.27
CA ARG A 354 -7.38 0.37 -0.34
C ARG A 354 -8.52 -0.04 0.58
N THR A 355 -8.93 -1.32 0.54
CA THR A 355 -9.98 -1.85 1.40
C THR A 355 -9.58 -1.77 2.87
N GLY A 356 -8.29 -1.99 3.16
CA GLY A 356 -7.73 -1.84 4.50
C GLY A 356 -7.79 -0.42 5.03
N PHE A 357 -7.43 0.58 4.22
CA PHE A 357 -7.56 1.99 4.60
C PHE A 357 -9.02 2.36 4.81
N GLU A 358 -9.94 1.86 3.99
CA GLU A 358 -11.39 2.08 4.15
C GLU A 358 -11.90 1.50 5.46
N SER A 359 -11.55 0.25 5.77
CA SER A 359 -11.93 -0.40 7.02
C SER A 359 -11.33 0.32 8.21
N TRP A 360 -10.03 0.63 8.17
CA TRP A 360 -9.32 1.28 9.28
C TRP A 360 -9.87 2.68 9.55
N ALA A 361 -10.07 3.50 8.51
CA ALA A 361 -10.69 4.81 8.64
C ALA A 361 -12.11 4.70 9.24
N LYS A 362 -12.93 3.78 8.74
CA LYS A 362 -14.29 3.56 9.24
C LYS A 362 -14.30 3.17 10.72
N THR A 363 -13.49 2.20 11.12
CA THR A 363 -13.37 1.74 12.52
C THR A 363 -12.95 2.89 13.43
N LEU A 364 -11.91 3.64 13.06
CA LEU A 364 -11.43 4.74 13.89
C LEU A 364 -12.43 5.90 13.98
N PHE A 365 -13.03 6.34 12.87
CA PHE A 365 -14.03 7.41 12.91
C PHE A 365 -15.34 6.99 13.60
N ASN A 366 -15.61 5.69 13.71
CA ASN A 366 -16.67 5.16 14.57
C ASN A 366 -16.31 5.17 16.06
N GLY A 367 -15.08 5.49 16.44
CA GLY A 367 -14.59 5.41 17.83
C GLY A 367 -14.37 3.98 18.31
N GLU A 368 -14.35 3.01 17.40
CA GLU A 368 -14.08 1.62 17.70
C GLU A 368 -12.57 1.40 17.83
N ALA A 369 -12.18 0.33 18.51
CA ALA A 369 -10.79 -0.11 18.53
C ALA A 369 -10.46 -0.83 17.22
N ASP A 370 -9.29 -0.53 16.65
CA ASP A 370 -8.73 -1.35 15.57
C ASP A 370 -8.24 -2.71 16.12
N VAL A 371 -7.65 -3.54 15.26
CA VAL A 371 -7.20 -4.89 15.69
C VAL A 371 -6.05 -4.86 16.69
N THR A 372 -5.37 -3.73 16.85
CA THR A 372 -4.32 -3.55 17.86
C THR A 372 -4.91 -3.15 19.22
N GLY A 373 -6.23 -2.95 19.29
CA GLY A 373 -6.93 -2.45 20.47
C GLY A 373 -6.89 -0.94 20.60
N LYS A 374 -6.34 -0.21 19.62
CA LYS A 374 -6.21 1.25 19.66
C LYS A 374 -7.44 1.90 19.07
N THR A 375 -8.01 2.84 19.80
CA THR A 375 -9.11 3.69 19.34
C THR A 375 -8.57 4.98 18.74
N ILE A 376 -9.45 5.79 18.16
CA ILE A 376 -9.09 7.11 17.64
C ILE A 376 -8.41 8.01 18.68
N LEU A 377 -8.71 7.87 19.98
CA LEU A 377 -8.04 8.63 21.04
C LEU A 377 -6.53 8.35 21.06
N ALA A 378 -6.12 7.10 20.90
CA ALA A 378 -4.71 6.73 20.87
C ALA A 378 -3.97 7.31 19.65
N TYR A 379 -4.66 7.37 18.50
CA TYR A 379 -4.12 7.97 17.28
C TYR A 379 -4.07 9.49 17.30
N LEU A 380 -4.91 10.14 18.09
CA LEU A 380 -4.90 11.59 18.27
C LEU A 380 -3.91 12.05 19.35
N ASN A 381 -3.50 11.15 20.24
CA ASN A 381 -2.75 11.45 21.45
C ASN A 381 -1.47 12.27 21.21
N SER A 382 -1.26 13.32 22.00
CA SER A 382 -0.11 14.25 21.85
C SER A 382 -0.07 15.01 20.52
N GLY A 383 -1.23 15.24 19.91
CA GLY A 383 -1.36 16.13 18.75
C GLY A 383 -0.79 15.57 17.44
N ARG A 384 -0.81 14.24 17.27
CA ARG A 384 -0.26 13.51 16.11
C ARG A 384 -0.73 14.05 14.74
N PHE A 385 -1.97 14.53 14.71
CA PHE A 385 -2.65 15.02 13.53
C PHE A 385 -2.88 16.53 13.61
N THR A 386 -2.01 17.27 14.29
CA THR A 386 -2.05 18.75 14.27
C THR A 386 -1.25 19.35 13.12
N PHE A 387 -0.45 18.54 12.43
CA PHE A 387 0.33 18.93 11.25
C PHE A 387 -0.53 18.97 9.98
N ASP A 388 -0.07 19.74 9.00
CA ASP A 388 -0.68 19.76 7.66
C ASP A 388 -0.34 18.48 6.88
N TYR A 389 -1.34 17.63 6.65
CA TYR A 389 -1.23 16.40 5.83
C TYR A 389 -1.63 16.63 4.37
N ASN A 390 -1.56 17.87 3.88
CA ASN A 390 -1.69 18.23 2.46
C ASN A 390 -0.45 17.82 1.65
N ILE A 391 -0.10 16.56 1.79
CA ILE A 391 0.95 15.90 1.03
C ILE A 391 0.43 15.73 -0.41
N PRO A 392 1.15 16.21 -1.44
CA PRO A 392 0.74 16.04 -2.82
C PRO A 392 0.51 14.56 -3.15
N SER A 393 -0.64 14.24 -3.76
CA SER A 393 -0.97 12.87 -4.15
C SER A 393 0.12 12.26 -5.04
N SER A 394 0.67 13.02 -5.98
CA SER A 394 1.77 12.59 -6.85
C SER A 394 3.03 12.17 -6.09
N TRP A 395 3.33 12.83 -4.97
CA TRP A 395 4.47 12.46 -4.13
C TRP A 395 4.17 11.16 -3.37
N LEU A 396 2.97 11.02 -2.80
CA LEU A 396 2.57 9.77 -2.13
C LEU A 396 2.55 8.60 -3.12
N THR A 397 2.08 8.83 -4.34
CA THR A 397 2.10 7.85 -5.44
C THR A 397 3.52 7.35 -5.69
N GLN A 398 4.48 8.27 -5.83
CA GLN A 398 5.89 7.92 -5.99
C GLN A 398 6.44 7.14 -4.78
N VAL A 399 6.13 7.57 -3.56
CA VAL A 399 6.56 6.90 -2.33
C VAL A 399 6.04 5.46 -2.26
N PHE A 400 4.74 5.26 -2.49
CA PHE A 400 4.14 3.91 -2.50
C PHE A 400 4.72 3.04 -3.61
N PHE A 401 4.88 3.60 -4.81
CA PHE A 401 5.53 2.92 -5.92
C PHE A 401 6.93 2.44 -5.54
N GLN A 402 7.76 3.31 -4.97
CA GLN A 402 9.11 2.99 -4.51
C GLN A 402 9.14 1.93 -3.42
N ILE A 403 8.22 1.99 -2.45
CA ILE A 403 8.10 0.98 -1.39
C ILE A 403 7.79 -0.39 -1.98
N GLN A 404 6.85 -0.48 -2.93
CA GLN A 404 6.49 -1.76 -3.57
C GLN A 404 7.67 -2.34 -4.36
N VAL A 405 8.35 -1.51 -5.16
CA VAL A 405 9.55 -1.91 -5.90
C VAL A 405 10.65 -2.36 -4.95
N SER A 406 10.89 -1.59 -3.88
CA SER A 406 11.90 -1.88 -2.87
C SER A 406 11.65 -3.21 -2.18
N LYS A 407 10.44 -3.46 -1.67
CA LYS A 407 10.10 -4.75 -1.04
C LYS A 407 10.29 -5.93 -2.00
N LEU A 408 9.90 -5.76 -3.27
CA LEU A 408 10.06 -6.80 -4.29
C LEU A 408 11.54 -7.14 -4.54
N VAL A 409 12.37 -6.12 -4.72
CA VAL A 409 13.80 -6.32 -5.01
C VAL A 409 14.56 -6.76 -3.76
N ASN A 410 14.24 -6.22 -2.58
CA ASN A 410 14.77 -6.67 -1.29
C ASN A 410 14.57 -8.18 -1.09
N GLN A 411 13.35 -8.69 -1.34
CA GLN A 411 13.07 -10.13 -1.25
C GLN A 411 13.86 -10.96 -2.28
N GLN A 412 14.07 -10.43 -3.47
CA GLN A 412 14.85 -11.09 -4.51
C GLN A 412 16.35 -11.14 -4.16
N TRP A 413 16.86 -10.10 -3.50
CA TRP A 413 18.25 -10.01 -3.07
C TRP A 413 18.54 -10.76 -1.76
N SER A 414 17.57 -10.84 -0.85
CA SER A 414 17.73 -11.51 0.45
C SER A 414 17.56 -13.02 0.40
N LYS A 415 16.79 -13.55 -0.57
CA LYS A 415 16.59 -15.00 -0.67
C LYS A 415 17.87 -15.70 -1.09
N ASP A 416 18.27 -16.69 -0.30
CA ASP A 416 19.30 -17.68 -0.63
C ASP A 416 18.83 -18.60 -1.77
N ASN A 417 18.62 -18.02 -2.96
CA ASN A 417 18.48 -18.81 -4.15
C ASN A 417 19.91 -19.24 -4.49
N SER A 418 20.21 -20.53 -4.31
CA SER A 418 21.45 -21.15 -4.80
C SER A 418 21.73 -20.85 -6.29
N LYS A 419 20.72 -20.37 -7.02
CA LYS A 419 20.80 -19.86 -8.39
C LYS A 419 21.21 -18.39 -8.51
N VAL A 420 20.96 -17.50 -7.55
CA VAL A 420 21.38 -16.08 -7.65
C VAL A 420 22.89 -16.03 -7.87
N SER A 421 23.31 -15.24 -8.85
CA SER A 421 24.72 -15.06 -9.21
C SER A 421 25.53 -14.45 -8.06
N SER A 422 24.87 -13.72 -7.17
CA SER A 422 25.49 -12.99 -6.09
C SER A 422 24.58 -12.82 -4.86
N HIS A 423 25.17 -12.45 -3.74
CA HIS A 423 24.55 -12.26 -2.43
C HIS A 423 24.77 -10.83 -1.95
N THR A 424 23.69 -10.08 -1.79
CA THR A 424 23.74 -8.65 -1.41
C THR A 424 23.59 -8.48 0.10
N PHE A 425 24.40 -7.61 0.69
CA PHE A 425 24.41 -7.31 2.12
C PHE A 425 24.99 -5.92 2.37
N VAL A 426 24.87 -5.41 3.59
CA VAL A 426 25.43 -4.13 4.02
C VAL A 426 26.58 -4.38 5.01
N MET A 427 27.67 -3.62 4.90
CA MET A 427 28.71 -3.58 5.94
C MET A 427 28.75 -2.19 6.57
N CYS A 428 28.89 -2.15 7.89
CA CYS A 428 28.89 -0.92 8.67
C CYS A 428 30.07 -0.90 9.64
N ALA A 429 30.59 0.29 9.95
CA ALA A 429 31.62 0.49 10.97
C ALA A 429 31.39 1.79 11.75
N ASN A 430 31.97 1.86 12.95
CA ASN A 430 32.04 3.06 13.79
C ASN A 430 33.10 4.02 13.25
N ALA A 431 32.72 4.81 12.25
CA ALA A 431 33.53 5.86 11.68
C ALA A 431 32.63 7.00 11.15
N THR A 432 33.21 8.20 11.05
CA THR A 432 32.58 9.35 10.40
C THR A 432 32.90 9.41 8.91
N ASP A 433 33.96 8.73 8.49
CA ASP A 433 34.51 8.77 7.15
C ASP A 433 34.67 7.32 6.69
N SER A 434 34.21 7.00 5.47
CA SER A 434 34.36 5.66 4.90
C SER A 434 35.35 5.66 3.75
N PRO A 435 36.19 4.63 3.64
CA PRO A 435 36.95 4.34 2.43
C PRO A 435 36.10 3.73 1.31
N CYS A 436 34.79 3.47 1.49
CA CYS A 436 33.89 3.25 0.36
C CYS A 436 33.50 4.61 -0.25
N SER A 437 33.73 4.78 -1.54
CA SER A 437 33.54 6.05 -2.27
C SER A 437 32.33 6.03 -3.20
N ASP A 438 31.49 5.01 -3.10
CA ASP A 438 30.33 4.84 -3.97
C ASP A 438 29.06 5.51 -3.43
N ASP A 439 28.07 5.65 -4.30
CA ASP A 439 26.77 6.25 -3.99
C ASP A 439 25.97 5.47 -2.92
N SER A 440 26.45 4.29 -2.49
CA SER A 440 25.80 3.48 -1.45
C SER A 440 26.18 3.87 -0.03
N GLN A 441 27.16 4.77 0.12
CA GLN A 441 27.57 5.28 1.42
C GLN A 441 26.37 5.92 2.13
N PHE A 442 26.13 5.47 3.36
CA PHE A 442 25.19 6.07 4.29
C PHE A 442 25.89 6.29 5.64
N SER A 443 25.77 7.49 6.20
CA SER A 443 26.39 7.83 7.49
C SER A 443 25.37 8.42 8.45
N GLU A 444 25.29 7.86 9.66
CA GLU A 444 24.38 8.32 10.70
C GLU A 444 24.90 7.89 12.07
N ASN A 445 24.78 8.75 13.09
CA ASN A 445 25.12 8.42 14.49
C ASN A 445 26.55 7.88 14.68
N GLY A 446 27.53 8.43 13.94
CA GLY A 446 28.93 8.00 14.01
C GLY A 446 29.20 6.62 13.41
N ARG A 447 28.26 6.10 12.62
CA ARG A 447 28.45 4.91 11.78
C ARG A 447 28.45 5.29 10.32
N VAL A 448 29.21 4.53 9.56
CA VAL A 448 29.18 4.55 8.10
C VAL A 448 28.95 3.16 7.55
N CYS A 449 28.09 3.06 6.55
CA CYS A 449 27.65 1.82 5.96
C CYS A 449 27.71 1.90 4.43
N CYS A 450 27.97 0.76 3.77
CA CYS A 450 27.95 0.66 2.32
C CYS A 450 27.34 -0.68 1.86
N LEU A 451 26.84 -0.70 0.64
CA LEU A 451 26.16 -1.84 0.03
C LEU A 451 27.14 -2.70 -0.76
N TYR A 452 27.14 -3.99 -0.48
CA TYR A 452 28.02 -4.96 -1.10
C TYR A 452 27.23 -6.09 -1.74
N SER A 453 27.84 -6.71 -2.75
CA SER A 453 27.36 -7.97 -3.28
C SER A 453 28.54 -8.89 -3.61
N MET A 454 28.42 -10.18 -3.27
CA MET A 454 29.45 -11.18 -3.54
C MET A 454 28.94 -12.28 -4.45
N ASP A 455 29.71 -12.62 -5.48
CA ASP A 455 29.37 -13.70 -6.39
C ASP A 455 29.60 -15.11 -5.77
N LYS A 456 29.27 -16.17 -6.53
CA LYS A 456 29.47 -17.55 -6.08
C LYS A 456 30.94 -17.95 -5.83
N LYS A 457 31.90 -17.18 -6.33
CA LYS A 457 33.34 -17.37 -6.11
C LYS A 457 33.84 -16.57 -4.91
N GLY A 458 32.98 -15.75 -4.30
CA GLY A 458 33.33 -14.85 -3.23
C GLY A 458 34.03 -13.59 -3.71
N GLU A 459 33.96 -13.24 -5.00
CA GLU A 459 34.47 -11.96 -5.50
C GLU A 459 33.38 -10.88 -5.34
N TYR A 460 33.80 -9.64 -5.06
CA TYR A 460 32.87 -8.52 -5.02
C TYR A 460 32.39 -8.18 -6.42
N VAL A 461 31.08 -7.98 -6.54
CA VAL A 461 30.41 -7.56 -7.77
C VAL A 461 29.40 -6.47 -7.43
N PRO A 462 29.05 -5.58 -8.38
CA PRO A 462 27.93 -4.66 -8.18
C PRO A 462 26.64 -5.44 -7.86
N PRO A 463 25.79 -4.94 -6.95
CA PRO A 463 24.48 -5.55 -6.72
C PRO A 463 23.67 -5.65 -8.02
N PRO A 464 22.98 -6.78 -8.27
CA PRO A 464 22.29 -7.02 -9.54
C PRO A 464 21.24 -5.95 -9.84
N ALA A 465 21.29 -5.36 -11.04
CA ALA A 465 20.36 -4.34 -11.50
C ALA A 465 20.28 -3.08 -10.60
N LEU A 466 21.32 -2.79 -9.82
CA LEU A 466 21.33 -1.62 -8.95
C LEU A 466 21.20 -0.29 -9.72
N SER A 467 21.89 -0.13 -10.85
CA SER A 467 21.74 1.06 -11.69
C SER A 467 20.30 1.27 -12.17
N LYS A 468 19.55 0.18 -12.39
CA LYS A 468 18.14 0.28 -12.75
C LYS A 468 17.31 0.87 -11.63
N LEU A 469 17.56 0.50 -10.37
CA LEU A 469 16.83 1.08 -9.23
C LEU A 469 17.05 2.59 -9.10
N VAL A 470 18.27 3.06 -9.38
CA VAL A 470 18.62 4.48 -9.29
C VAL A 470 18.01 5.27 -10.45
N ASP A 471 17.98 4.69 -11.65
CA ASP A 471 17.44 5.33 -12.84
C ASP A 471 15.89 5.49 -12.77
N PRO A 472 15.33 6.48 -13.49
CA PRO A 472 13.89 6.54 -13.71
C PRO A 472 13.35 5.25 -14.36
N PRO A 473 12.13 4.81 -14.00
CA PRO A 473 11.14 5.51 -13.17
C PRO A 473 11.29 5.24 -11.65
N TYR A 474 12.20 4.36 -11.23
CA TYR A 474 12.27 3.87 -9.86
C TYR A 474 12.78 4.93 -8.88
N ASN A 475 13.87 5.62 -9.24
CA ASN A 475 14.45 6.70 -8.43
C ASN A 475 14.73 6.28 -6.96
N ILE A 476 15.12 5.03 -6.73
CA ILE A 476 15.48 4.51 -5.40
C ILE A 476 16.99 4.63 -5.25
N SER A 477 17.44 5.51 -4.36
CA SER A 477 18.87 5.71 -4.16
C SER A 477 19.50 4.53 -3.44
N THR A 478 20.76 4.25 -3.76
CA THR A 478 21.59 3.27 -3.06
C THR A 478 21.74 3.58 -1.57
N SER A 479 21.81 4.87 -1.21
CA SER A 479 21.89 5.31 0.18
C SER A 479 20.62 4.97 0.97
N ASP A 480 19.44 5.08 0.35
CA ASP A 480 18.17 4.71 0.98
C ASP A 480 18.08 3.21 1.28
N ILE A 481 18.59 2.37 0.37
CA ILE A 481 18.68 0.91 0.55
C ILE A 481 19.56 0.58 1.77
N THR A 482 20.73 1.20 1.83
CA THR A 482 21.71 1.02 2.92
C THR A 482 21.12 1.50 4.24
N ALA A 483 20.52 2.69 4.26
CA ALA A 483 19.90 3.29 5.44
C ALA A 483 18.76 2.44 5.99
N SER A 484 17.80 2.05 5.14
CA SER A 484 16.66 1.23 5.52
C SER A 484 17.10 -0.12 6.11
N SER A 485 18.09 -0.78 5.47
CA SER A 485 18.66 -2.05 5.98
C SER A 485 19.38 -1.88 7.31
N LEU A 486 20.15 -0.80 7.49
CA LEU A 486 20.79 -0.46 8.77
C LEU A 486 19.73 -0.26 9.86
N HIS A 487 18.74 0.59 9.61
CA HIS A 487 17.68 0.88 10.58
C HIS A 487 16.95 -0.41 10.99
N SER A 488 16.61 -1.29 10.03
CA SER A 488 16.00 -2.58 10.33
C SER A 488 16.86 -3.45 11.23
N TYR A 489 18.15 -3.52 10.94
CA TYR A 489 19.09 -4.26 11.76
C TYR A 489 19.24 -3.65 13.17
N LEU A 490 19.20 -2.33 13.33
CA LEU A 490 19.27 -1.71 14.65
C LEU A 490 18.02 -1.97 15.49
N SER A 491 16.85 -2.03 14.86
CA SER A 491 15.58 -2.23 15.56
C SER A 491 15.26 -3.71 15.82
N GLY A 492 15.61 -4.63 14.93
CA GLY A 492 15.25 -6.05 15.03
C GLY A 492 16.38 -7.05 14.72
N ARG A 493 17.61 -6.58 14.47
CA ARG A 493 18.74 -7.42 14.03
C ARG A 493 18.35 -8.26 12.81
N PHE A 494 18.68 -9.56 12.81
CA PHE A 494 18.29 -10.51 11.77
C PHE A 494 16.87 -11.07 11.95
N GLU A 495 16.14 -10.61 12.98
CA GLU A 495 14.77 -11.01 13.28
C GLU A 495 13.76 -9.90 12.93
N TYR A 496 14.19 -8.86 12.20
CA TYR A 496 13.31 -7.81 11.75
C TYR A 496 12.20 -8.39 10.88
N ASP A 497 10.97 -8.27 11.36
CA ASP A 497 9.81 -8.83 10.70
C ASP A 497 8.78 -7.76 10.38
N GLU A 498 7.73 -8.22 9.71
CA GLU A 498 6.63 -7.35 9.37
C GLU A 498 6.03 -6.74 10.67
N SER A 499 5.94 -7.48 11.79
CA SER A 499 5.27 -6.97 13.02
C SER A 499 5.97 -5.74 13.57
N THR A 500 7.30 -5.78 13.51
CA THR A 500 8.17 -4.68 13.87
C THR A 500 7.93 -3.49 12.93
N LEU A 501 7.87 -3.72 11.61
CA LEU A 501 7.56 -2.68 10.62
C LEU A 501 6.23 -1.97 10.92
N ALA A 502 5.15 -2.71 11.17
CA ALA A 502 3.86 -2.07 11.43
C ALA A 502 3.86 -1.23 12.71
N THR A 503 4.53 -1.72 13.76
CA THR A 503 4.71 -0.96 15.00
C THR A 503 5.46 0.35 14.72
N LYS A 504 6.51 0.28 13.89
CA LYS A 504 7.32 1.44 13.50
C LYS A 504 6.57 2.43 12.63
N ILE A 505 5.77 1.96 11.67
CA ILE A 505 4.88 2.82 10.89
C ILE A 505 3.93 3.56 11.82
N GLU A 506 3.31 2.85 12.75
CA GLU A 506 2.38 3.44 13.71
C GLU A 506 3.03 4.46 14.64
N GLU A 507 4.26 4.19 15.11
CA GLU A 507 5.09 5.13 15.84
C GLU A 507 5.45 6.36 14.99
N SER A 508 5.63 6.20 13.68
CA SER A 508 6.09 7.28 12.78
C SER A 508 5.01 8.25 12.32
N ILE A 509 3.73 7.90 12.45
CA ILE A 509 2.60 8.70 11.95
C ILE A 509 2.49 10.07 12.64
N SER A 510 3.31 10.38 13.66
CA SER A 510 3.06 11.56 14.50
C SER A 510 4.24 12.29 15.12
N VAL A 511 5.44 11.75 15.03
CA VAL A 511 6.55 12.18 15.92
C VAL A 511 7.38 13.30 15.29
N ASP A 512 7.43 13.34 13.95
CA ASP A 512 8.02 14.41 13.14
C ASP A 512 7.74 14.07 11.66
N GLN A 513 7.29 15.06 10.87
CA GLN A 513 7.04 14.86 9.44
C GLN A 513 8.28 14.27 8.75
N ALA A 514 9.50 14.71 9.07
CA ALA A 514 10.72 14.25 8.40
C ALA A 514 11.09 12.80 8.77
N SER A 515 10.76 12.36 9.98
CA SER A 515 10.96 10.99 10.43
C SER A 515 9.80 10.04 10.09
N SER A 516 8.68 10.57 9.58
CA SER A 516 7.51 9.77 9.27
C SER A 516 7.79 8.72 8.19
N PHE A 517 7.05 7.61 8.25
CA PHE A 517 7.07 6.57 7.21
C PHE A 517 6.90 7.14 5.81
N LEU A 518 5.95 8.06 5.65
CA LEU A 518 5.64 8.68 4.38
C LEU A 518 6.82 9.51 3.88
N ALA A 519 7.46 10.31 4.75
CA ALA A 519 8.59 11.16 4.35
C ALA A 519 9.86 10.38 4.02
N GLN A 520 10.11 9.28 4.74
CA GLN A 520 11.29 8.45 4.49
C GLN A 520 11.14 7.56 3.26
N GLY A 521 9.93 7.11 2.92
CA GLY A 521 9.68 6.28 1.74
C GLY A 521 10.56 5.02 1.70
N ALA A 522 11.35 4.85 0.64
CA ALA A 522 12.25 3.69 0.50
C ALA A 522 13.35 3.61 1.56
N LYS A 523 13.70 4.76 2.19
CA LYS A 523 14.67 4.84 3.28
C LYS A 523 14.12 4.30 4.60
N PHE A 524 12.78 4.24 4.75
CA PHE A 524 12.17 3.90 6.02
C PHE A 524 12.58 2.50 6.48
N GLU A 525 12.78 2.36 7.78
CA GLU A 525 13.08 1.10 8.45
C GLU A 525 12.11 -0.02 8.03
N GLY A 526 12.62 -1.16 7.59
CA GLY A 526 11.82 -2.34 7.28
C GLY A 526 11.38 -2.46 5.83
N ILE A 527 11.63 -1.43 5.01
CA ILE A 527 11.43 -1.51 3.57
C ILE A 527 12.52 -2.38 2.92
N TRP A 528 13.77 -2.14 3.29
CA TRP A 528 14.90 -3.01 3.01
C TRP A 528 15.37 -3.69 4.28
N THR A 529 15.62 -4.98 4.19
CA THR A 529 16.03 -5.83 5.32
C THR A 529 17.23 -6.68 4.93
N LEU A 530 18.12 -6.10 4.12
CA LEU A 530 19.35 -6.78 3.72
C LEU A 530 20.21 -7.07 4.95
N PRO A 531 20.87 -8.23 5.02
CA PRO A 531 21.72 -8.56 6.17
C PRO A 531 22.81 -7.52 6.38
N VAL A 532 22.98 -7.07 7.62
CA VAL A 532 24.00 -6.09 7.99
C VAL A 532 25.11 -6.77 8.78
N CYS A 533 26.36 -6.53 8.39
CA CYS A 533 27.54 -6.85 9.17
C CYS A 533 28.12 -5.57 9.76
N ASP A 534 27.85 -5.31 11.05
CA ASP A 534 28.51 -4.24 11.80
C ASP A 534 29.89 -4.73 12.27
N VAL A 535 30.97 -4.22 11.68
CA VAL A 535 32.35 -4.59 12.00
C VAL A 535 32.94 -3.74 13.14
N GLY A 536 32.14 -2.87 13.76
CA GLY A 536 32.56 -2.05 14.89
C GLY A 536 33.71 -1.11 14.55
N ILE A 537 34.84 -1.24 15.26
CA ILE A 537 36.00 -0.34 15.09
C ILE A 537 36.82 -0.60 13.82
N HIS A 538 36.52 -1.65 13.07
CA HIS A 538 37.27 -2.04 11.86
C HIS A 538 36.79 -1.28 10.62
N SER A 539 36.83 0.05 10.66
CA SER A 539 36.37 0.90 9.54
C SER A 539 37.16 0.68 8.25
N ASP A 540 38.37 0.14 8.34
CA ASP A 540 39.18 -0.29 7.20
C ASP A 540 38.53 -1.43 6.38
N TRP A 541 37.53 -2.12 6.93
CA TRP A 541 36.83 -3.20 6.22
C TRP A 541 35.64 -2.70 5.42
N VAL A 542 35.11 -1.53 5.75
CA VAL A 542 34.06 -0.84 4.99
C VAL A 542 34.75 -0.02 3.89
N ALA A 543 35.39 -0.72 2.96
CA ALA A 543 36.20 -0.12 1.90
C ALA A 543 35.61 -0.41 0.52
N ASP A 544 36.12 0.29 -0.50
CA ASP A 544 35.80 0.02 -1.91
C ASP A 544 36.01 -1.46 -2.29
N TYR A 545 35.24 -1.93 -3.29
CA TYR A 545 35.30 -3.32 -3.77
C TYR A 545 36.72 -3.81 -4.12
N GLY A 546 37.59 -2.90 -4.56
CA GLY A 546 38.99 -3.19 -4.90
C GLY A 546 39.86 -3.61 -3.71
N ALA A 547 39.51 -3.22 -2.48
CA ALA A 547 40.23 -3.59 -1.26
C ALA A 547 40.03 -5.06 -0.87
N LYS A 548 38.97 -5.70 -1.39
CA LYS A 548 38.63 -7.12 -1.17
C LYS A 548 38.48 -7.54 0.30
N MET A 549 38.26 -6.60 1.23
CA MET A 549 38.02 -6.87 2.65
C MET A 549 36.73 -7.68 2.83
N LYS A 550 36.71 -8.74 3.64
CA LYS A 550 35.56 -9.64 3.81
C LYS A 550 34.86 -9.38 5.16
N PRO A 551 33.54 -9.64 5.27
CA PRO A 551 32.78 -9.45 6.50
C PRO A 551 33.06 -10.59 7.49
N CYS A 552 34.20 -10.52 8.16
CA CYS A 552 34.74 -11.65 8.94
C CYS A 552 34.48 -11.60 10.44
N CYS A 553 33.97 -10.48 10.92
CA CYS A 553 33.69 -10.21 12.32
C CYS A 553 32.50 -9.26 12.33
N CYS A 554 31.30 -9.80 12.51
CA CYS A 554 30.07 -9.02 12.57
C CYS A 554 29.57 -9.00 14.01
N GLY A 555 29.05 -7.86 14.43
CA GLY A 555 28.56 -7.63 15.79
C GLY A 555 29.70 -7.45 16.81
N ALA A 556 29.31 -7.17 18.04
CA ALA A 556 30.24 -6.97 19.14
C ALA A 556 31.07 -8.24 19.39
N ALA A 557 32.39 -8.13 19.34
CA ALA A 557 33.32 -9.26 19.52
C ALA A 557 33.07 -10.42 18.52
N CYS A 558 32.62 -10.11 17.31
CA CYS A 558 32.36 -11.08 16.25
C CYS A 558 31.28 -12.13 16.57
N ASN A 559 30.36 -11.83 17.50
CA ASN A 559 29.37 -12.79 17.99
C ASN A 559 28.20 -13.05 17.00
N GLU A 560 28.04 -12.21 15.98
CA GLU A 560 26.97 -12.29 14.99
C GLU A 560 27.44 -12.82 13.63
N ASP A 561 28.73 -13.14 13.48
CA ASP A 561 29.34 -13.60 12.22
C ASP A 561 28.55 -14.76 11.59
N LYS A 562 28.15 -15.75 12.39
CA LYS A 562 27.38 -16.90 11.93
C LYS A 562 25.97 -16.51 11.49
N LEU A 563 25.29 -15.66 12.26
CA LEU A 563 23.94 -15.20 11.94
C LEU A 563 23.94 -14.37 10.66
N PHE A 564 24.91 -13.48 10.53
CA PHE A 564 25.13 -12.71 9.31
C PHE A 564 25.40 -13.61 8.10
N LEU A 565 26.35 -14.54 8.20
CA LEU A 565 26.69 -15.44 7.08
C LEU A 565 25.50 -16.33 6.68
N GLU A 566 24.62 -16.66 7.62
CA GLU A 566 23.38 -17.40 7.36
C GLU A 566 22.34 -16.51 6.68
N ALA A 567 22.06 -15.33 7.24
CA ALA A 567 21.11 -14.38 6.67
C ALA A 567 21.52 -13.91 5.27
N ALA A 568 22.83 -13.73 5.02
CA ALA A 568 23.39 -13.35 3.72
C ALA A 568 23.57 -14.51 2.73
N GLY A 569 23.17 -15.74 3.08
CA GLY A 569 23.34 -16.92 2.21
C GLY A 569 24.80 -17.29 1.94
N LEU A 570 25.75 -16.80 2.75
CA LEU A 570 27.19 -17.03 2.59
C LEU A 570 27.67 -18.32 3.29
N LYS A 571 26.81 -18.96 4.10
CA LYS A 571 27.13 -20.12 4.96
C LYS A 571 27.63 -21.35 4.19
N GLU A 572 27.00 -21.70 3.06
CA GLU A 572 27.37 -22.90 2.27
C GLU A 572 28.60 -22.67 1.38
N LYS A 573 29.03 -21.42 1.23
CA LYS A 573 30.05 -21.02 0.25
C LYS A 573 31.36 -20.79 0.99
N GLY A 574 32.19 -21.84 1.06
CA GLY A 574 33.48 -21.82 1.77
C GLY A 574 34.44 -20.68 1.40
N TYR A 575 34.18 -19.91 0.35
CA TYR A 575 34.96 -18.76 -0.08
C TYR A 575 34.96 -17.61 0.94
N ALA A 576 33.80 -17.22 1.49
CA ALA A 576 33.74 -16.15 2.48
C ALA A 576 34.59 -16.52 3.72
N ARG A 577 34.41 -17.75 4.22
CA ARG A 577 35.20 -18.29 5.33
C ARG A 577 36.69 -18.41 5.02
N LYS A 578 37.07 -18.84 3.82
CA LYS A 578 38.49 -18.92 3.38
C LYS A 578 39.12 -17.53 3.29
N GLY A 579 38.41 -16.55 2.75
CA GLY A 579 38.84 -15.16 2.72
C GLY A 579 39.06 -14.63 4.13
N CYS A 580 38.13 -14.92 5.04
CA CYS A 580 38.24 -14.52 6.44
C CYS A 580 39.38 -15.20 7.20
N ALA A 581 39.63 -16.49 6.97
CA ALA A 581 40.79 -17.17 7.53
C ALA A 581 42.12 -16.57 7.05
N THR A 582 42.13 -15.95 5.86
CA THR A 582 43.31 -15.27 5.32
C THR A 582 43.48 -13.86 5.92
N GLN A 583 42.38 -13.13 6.11
CA GLN A 583 42.40 -11.74 6.60
C GLN A 583 42.52 -11.62 8.11
N LEU A 584 41.96 -12.57 8.87
CA LEU A 584 42.08 -12.64 10.33
C LEU A 584 42.73 -13.95 10.76
N PRO A 585 44.05 -13.96 10.99
CA PRO A 585 44.74 -15.08 11.60
C PRO A 585 44.07 -15.44 12.94
N GLY A 586 43.52 -16.65 13.04
CA GLY A 586 42.76 -17.09 14.22
C GLY A 586 41.24 -17.08 14.04
N PHE A 587 40.71 -16.70 12.88
CA PHE A 587 39.29 -16.89 12.52
C PHE A 587 38.95 -18.38 12.51
N ASN A 588 38.50 -18.88 13.67
CA ASN A 588 38.21 -20.28 13.87
C ASN A 588 36.72 -20.51 13.60
N SER A 589 36.34 -20.64 12.33
CA SER A 589 34.96 -20.98 11.93
C SER A 589 34.47 -22.33 12.47
N SER A 590 35.33 -23.06 13.18
CA SER A 590 35.07 -24.32 13.87
C SER A 590 34.68 -24.13 15.34
N THR A 591 34.03 -23.03 15.73
CA THR A 591 33.06 -23.13 16.82
C THR A 591 32.01 -24.16 16.41
N LYS A 592 32.36 -25.45 16.58
CA LYS A 592 31.43 -26.52 16.86
C LYS A 592 30.54 -25.89 17.91
N VAL A 593 29.32 -25.57 17.50
CA VAL A 593 28.28 -25.09 18.39
C VAL A 593 28.36 -26.03 19.59
N SER A 594 28.77 -25.51 20.74
CA SER A 594 28.54 -26.20 22.00
C SER A 594 27.05 -26.48 21.99
N THR A 595 26.70 -27.75 21.83
CA THR A 595 25.32 -28.21 21.66
C THR A 595 24.46 -27.96 22.91
N GLY A 596 24.97 -27.26 23.92
CA GLY A 596 24.28 -26.93 25.16
C GLY A 596 23.38 -25.70 25.12
N GLU A 597 23.79 -24.60 24.47
CA GLU A 597 23.07 -23.31 24.58
C GLU A 597 22.79 -22.62 23.24
N GLY A 598 23.72 -22.68 22.28
CA GLY A 598 23.50 -22.12 20.93
C GLY A 598 22.49 -22.92 20.09
N ALA A 599 22.24 -24.18 20.46
CA ALA A 599 21.16 -24.98 19.87
C ALA A 599 19.80 -24.45 20.31
N LEU A 600 19.63 -23.95 21.53
CA LEU A 600 18.35 -23.41 22.00
C LEU A 600 18.01 -22.09 21.30
N LEU A 601 19.01 -21.20 21.13
CA LEU A 601 18.81 -19.93 20.42
C LEU A 601 18.62 -20.15 18.91
N GLY A 602 19.43 -21.01 18.28
CA GLY A 602 19.27 -21.37 16.88
C GLY A 602 17.97 -22.13 16.59
N PHE A 603 17.53 -22.99 17.51
CA PHE A 603 16.24 -23.67 17.42
C PHE A 603 15.09 -22.71 17.76
N MET A 604 15.25 -21.71 18.64
CA MET A 604 14.25 -20.65 18.84
C MET A 604 14.16 -19.71 17.65
N ILE A 605 15.26 -19.37 16.98
CA ILE A 605 15.26 -18.60 15.72
C ILE A 605 14.61 -19.44 14.62
N LEU A 606 15.00 -20.71 14.47
CA LEU A 606 14.38 -21.59 13.48
C LEU A 606 12.92 -21.86 13.81
N VAL A 607 12.52 -22.05 15.07
CA VAL A 607 11.15 -22.33 15.52
C VAL A 607 10.29 -21.07 15.54
N LYS A 608 10.80 -19.87 15.84
CA LYS A 608 10.03 -18.62 15.69
C LYS A 608 9.96 -18.18 14.24
N SER A 609 11.04 -18.33 13.46
CA SER A 609 11.03 -18.10 12.02
C SER A 609 10.11 -19.10 11.34
N THR A 610 10.18 -20.39 11.67
CA THR A 610 9.20 -21.36 11.16
C THR A 610 7.85 -21.24 11.83
N GLN A 611 7.64 -20.78 13.07
CA GLN A 611 6.28 -20.55 13.60
C GLN A 611 5.67 -19.28 13.07
N SER A 612 6.45 -18.25 12.73
CA SER A 612 5.95 -17.02 12.10
C SER A 612 5.81 -17.21 10.60
N ALA A 613 6.68 -18.00 9.97
CA ALA A 613 6.55 -18.42 8.58
C ALA A 613 5.56 -19.57 8.41
N ILE A 614 5.29 -20.42 9.40
CA ILE A 614 4.19 -21.41 9.43
C ILE A 614 2.92 -20.69 9.90
N ALA A 615 2.93 -19.70 10.79
CA ALA A 615 1.72 -18.89 11.01
C ALA A 615 1.40 -18.07 9.75
N ALA A 616 2.38 -17.48 9.07
CA ALA A 616 2.14 -16.80 7.80
C ALA A 616 1.85 -17.78 6.65
N ALA A 617 2.52 -18.94 6.56
CA ALA A 617 2.35 -19.89 5.46
C ALA A 617 1.28 -20.94 5.71
N HIS A 618 0.98 -21.36 6.93
CA HIS A 618 -0.16 -22.23 7.28
C HIS A 618 -1.48 -21.45 7.14
N TYR A 619 -1.47 -20.13 7.35
CA TYR A 619 -2.63 -19.29 6.99
C TYR A 619 -2.63 -18.88 5.50
N CYS A 620 -1.53 -19.08 4.77
CA CYS A 620 -1.50 -18.97 3.31
C CYS A 620 -1.63 -20.31 2.54
N LEU A 621 -1.61 -21.46 3.21
CA LEU A 621 -1.57 -22.81 2.61
C LEU A 621 -2.61 -23.77 3.22
N VAL A 622 -3.59 -23.25 3.96
CA VAL A 622 -4.80 -23.99 4.34
C VAL A 622 -5.95 -23.16 3.77
N GLU A 623 -6.62 -23.51 2.67
CA GLU A 623 -6.95 -24.82 2.07
C GLU A 623 -6.26 -25.13 0.73
#